data_AF-A0A418RPS1-F1
#
_entry.id   AF-A0A418RPS1-F1
#
_cell.length_a   1.000
_cell.length_b   1.000
_cell.length_c   1.000
_cell.angle_alpha   90.00
_cell.angle_beta   90.00
_cell.angle_gamma   90.00
#
_symmetry.space_group_name_H-M   'P 1'
#
loop_
_entity.id
_entity.type
_entity.pdbx_description
1 polymer ?
#
loop_
_entity_poly.entity_id
_entity_poly.type
_entity_poly.pdbx_seq_one_letter_code
_entity_poly.pdbx_strand_id
1 'polypeptide(L)' 'MNNEHTALHELYNGDIELDEFRELVAKKAYYKAEKRNFEGHHELDDWLEAEREVHSQRRYWQK' A
#
# COMPACT_ATOMS: atom_id res chain seq x y z
N MET A 1 11.97 -6.41 32.17
CA MET A 1 10.71 -5.94 31.55
C MET A 1 11.11 -5.30 30.24
N ASN A 2 10.65 -5.90 29.15
CA ASN A 2 11.38 -5.98 27.89
C ASN A 2 11.25 -4.68 27.10
N ASN A 3 12.36 -3.93 27.04
CA ASN A 3 12.53 -2.75 26.17
C ASN A 3 12.94 -3.19 24.76
N GLU A 4 12.30 -4.23 24.21
CA GLU A 4 12.62 -4.79 22.89
C GLU A 4 11.72 -4.21 21.80
N HIS A 5 10.63 -3.55 22.17
CA HIS A 5 9.71 -2.92 21.22
C HIS A 5 10.24 -1.62 20.62
N THR A 6 11.20 -0.95 21.27
CA THR A 6 11.72 0.35 20.83
C THR A 6 12.81 0.23 19.76
N ALA A 7 13.57 -0.86 19.75
CA ALA A 7 14.72 -1.04 18.85
C ALA A 7 14.33 -1.42 17.40
N LEU A 8 13.17 -2.05 17.19
CA LEU A 8 12.68 -2.35 15.85
C LEU A 8 12.10 -1.12 15.14
N HIS A 9 11.53 -0.17 15.89
CA HIS A 9 10.96 1.05 15.33
C HIS A 9 12.05 2.02 14.83
N GLU A 10 13.18 2.10 15.52
CA GLU A 10 14.27 3.03 15.16
C GLU A 10 15.14 2.58 13.97
N LEU A 11 15.14 1.28 13.64
CA LEU A 11 15.75 0.74 12.42
C LEU A 11 14.79 0.76 11.21
N TYR A 12 13.48 0.84 11.48
CA TYR A 12 12.40 1.04 10.51
C TYR A 12 12.07 2.54 10.31
N ASN A 13 13.00 3.44 10.62
CA ASN A 13 12.88 4.88 10.39
C ASN A 13 12.85 5.29 8.90
N GLY A 14 12.74 4.33 7.97
CA GLY A 14 12.45 4.55 6.54
C GLY A 14 11.19 3.84 6.03
N ASP A 15 10.51 3.05 6.87
CA ASP A 15 9.43 2.14 6.46
C ASP A 15 8.04 2.62 6.85
N ILE A 16 7.92 3.81 7.46
CA ILE A 16 6.63 4.48 7.71
C ILE A 16 5.85 4.71 6.40
N GLU A 17 6.49 4.67 5.23
CA GLU A 17 5.75 4.71 3.97
C GLU A 17 5.39 3.36 3.36
N LEU A 18 6.01 2.24 3.74
CA LEU A 18 5.79 0.98 3.02
C LEU A 18 4.49 0.29 3.44
N ASP A 19 4.19 0.26 4.73
CA ASP A 19 2.97 -0.35 5.25
C ASP A 19 1.73 0.51 4.93
N GLU A 20 1.84 1.83 5.06
CA GLU A 20 0.79 2.76 4.63
C GLU A 20 0.56 2.71 3.11
N PHE A 21 1.63 2.60 2.31
CA PHE A 21 1.54 2.40 0.87
C PHE A 21 0.81 1.10 0.53
N ARG A 22 1.20 -0.01 1.18
CA ARG A 22 0.55 -1.32 0.98
C ARG A 22 -0.93 -1.28 1.34
N GLU A 23 -1.29 -0.59 2.43
CA GLU A 23 -2.68 -0.42 2.83
C GLU A 23 -3.49 0.38 1.80
N LEU A 24 -2.92 1.47 1.26
CA LEU A 24 -3.57 2.26 0.21
C LEU A 24 -3.74 1.48 -1.09
N VAL A 25 -2.74 0.71 -1.49
CA VAL A 25 -2.80 -0.18 -2.66
C VAL A 25 -3.87 -1.24 -2.47
N ALA A 26 -3.91 -1.89 -1.31
CA ALA A 26 -4.90 -2.91 -1.00
C ALA A 26 -6.34 -2.35 -1.04
N LYS A 27 -6.57 -1.17 -0.44
CA LYS A 27 -7.88 -0.48 -0.49
C LYS A 27 -8.29 -0.15 -1.93
N LYS A 28 -7.36 0.36 -2.75
CA LYS A 28 -7.64 0.69 -4.16
C LYS A 28 -7.93 -0.55 -4.99
N ALA A 29 -7.16 -1.62 -4.84
CA ALA A 29 -7.39 -2.88 -5.52
C ALA A 29 -8.76 -3.47 -5.12
N TYR A 30 -9.10 -3.42 -3.83
CA TYR A 30 -10.42 -3.83 -3.33
C TYR A 30 -11.56 -3.06 -4.00
N TYR A 31 -11.51 -1.73 -4.06
CA TYR A 31 -12.55 -0.93 -4.72
C TYR A 31 -12.63 -1.18 -6.24
N LYS A 32 -11.51 -1.48 -6.90
CA LYS A 32 -11.47 -1.83 -8.32
C LYS A 32 -12.14 -3.19 -8.59
N ALA A 33 -11.88 -4.17 -7.73
CA ALA A 33 -12.55 -5.47 -7.78
C ALA A 33 -14.06 -5.31 -7.47
N GLU A 34 -14.42 -4.52 -6.45
CA GLU A 34 -15.81 -4.24 -6.07
C GLU A 34 -16.60 -3.59 -7.22
N LYS A 35 -16.01 -2.63 -7.97
CA LYS A 35 -16.64 -2.02 -9.15
C LYS A 35 -16.92 -3.01 -10.28
N ARG A 36 -16.16 -4.11 -10.34
CA ARG A 36 -16.35 -5.23 -11.26
C ARG A 36 -17.19 -6.34 -10.67
N ASN A 37 -17.84 -6.10 -9.52
CA ASN A 37 -18.60 -7.11 -8.79
C ASN A 37 -17.75 -8.36 -8.45
N PHE A 38 -16.45 -8.14 -8.19
CA PHE A 38 -15.44 -9.16 -7.95
C PHE A 38 -15.35 -10.21 -9.06
N GLU A 39 -15.52 -9.78 -10.32
CA GLU A 39 -15.26 -10.62 -11.49
C GLU A 39 -13.80 -11.10 -11.45
N GLY A 40 -13.62 -12.42 -11.32
CA GLY A 40 -12.29 -13.02 -11.24
C GLY A 40 -11.52 -12.89 -12.56
N HIS A 41 -10.21 -13.19 -12.52
CA HIS A 41 -9.22 -13.03 -13.61
C HIS A 41 -8.60 -11.63 -13.75
N HIS A 42 -9.00 -10.67 -12.93
CA HIS A 42 -8.46 -9.31 -12.94
C HIS A 42 -7.77 -8.91 -11.63
N GLU A 43 -7.59 -9.84 -10.68
CA GLU A 43 -7.08 -9.55 -9.34
C GLU A 43 -5.65 -8.96 -9.40
N LEU A 44 -4.80 -9.53 -10.26
CA LEU A 44 -3.42 -9.07 -10.44
C LEU A 44 -3.36 -7.72 -11.16
N ASP A 45 -4.19 -7.54 -12.19
CA ASP A 45 -4.25 -6.28 -12.94
C ASP A 45 -4.71 -5.12 -12.03
N ASP A 46 -5.69 -5.38 -11.17
CA ASP A 46 -6.27 -4.41 -10.23
C ASP A 46 -5.25 -3.98 -9.18
N TRP A 47 -4.42 -4.93 -8.75
CA TRP A 47 -3.35 -4.67 -7.82
C TRP A 47 -2.22 -3.86 -8.47
N LEU A 48 -1.77 -4.23 -9.67
CA LEU A 48 -0.73 -3.50 -10.42
C LEU A 48 -1.17 -2.06 -10.76
N GLU A 49 -2.45 -1.88 -11.11
CA GLU A 49 -3.00 -0.56 -11.38
C GLU A 49 -3.09 0.29 -10.11
N ALA A 50 -3.52 -0.31 -8.99
CA ALA A 50 -3.53 0.36 -7.69
C ALA A 50 -2.12 0.78 -7.24
N GLU A 51 -1.11 -0.07 -7.39
CA GLU A 51 0.30 0.26 -7.09
C GLU A 51 0.79 1.46 -7.90
N ARG A 52 0.53 1.46 -9.21
CA ARG A 52 0.89 2.58 -10.10
C ARG A 52 0.23 3.88 -9.70
N GLU A 53 -1.05 3.84 -9.33
CA GLU A 53 -1.79 5.03 -8.90
C GLU A 53 -1.21 5.61 -7.60
N VAL A 54 -0.96 4.79 -6.58
CA VAL A 54 -0.41 5.24 -5.30
C VAL A 54 1.02 5.76 -5.48
N HIS A 55 1.83 5.08 -6.30
CA HIS A 55 3.20 5.50 -6.58
C HIS A 55 3.25 6.84 -7.33
N SER A 56 2.34 7.04 -8.30
CA SER A 56 2.19 8.33 -9.00
C SER A 56 1.82 9.44 -8.01
N GLN A 57 0.82 9.22 -7.16
CA GLN A 57 0.40 10.20 -6.16
C GLN A 57 1.54 10.58 -5.21
N ARG A 58 2.27 9.60 -4.65
CA ARG A 58 3.44 9.84 -3.77
C ARG A 58 4.48 10.76 -4.43
N ARG A 59 4.71 10.60 -5.73
CA ARG A 59 5.64 11.44 -6.50
C ARG A 59 5.16 12.89 -6.67
N TYR A 60 3.86 13.15 -6.62
CA TYR A 60 3.30 14.51 -6.68
C TYR A 60 3.38 15.25 -5.34
N TRP A 61 3.35 14.55 -4.20
CA TRP A 61 3.42 15.17 -2.86
C TRP A 61 4.84 15.50 -2.38
N GLN A 62 5.88 14.98 -3.05
CA GLN A 62 7.28 15.29 -2.75
C GLN A 62 7.89 16.41 -3.60
N LYS A 63 7.05 17.20 -4.30
CA LYS A 63 7.48 18.35 -5.12
C LYS A 63 7.04 19.68 -4.54
#